data_AF-F7FYR3-F1
#
_entry.id   AF-F7FYR3-F1
#
_cell.length_a   1.000
_cell.length_b   1.000
_cell.length_c   1.000
_cell.angle_alpha   90.00
_cell.angle_beta   90.00
_cell.angle_gamma   90.00
#
_symmetry.space_group_name_H-M   'P 1'
#
loop_
_entity.id
_entity.type
_entity.pdbx_description
1 polymer ?
#
loop_
_entity_poly.entity_id
_entity_poly.type
_entity_poly.pdbx_seq_one_letter_code
_entity_poly.pdbx_strand_id
1 'polypeptide(L)'
;MFIRDLPSLLFTVEYLPAFIALVERISKIKLQLQALHLLIMLLPDANRDTAKAFLTFLKKVIANEGKNKMSLWNVSMIVAPNLFIYKGKRSNQEEMQTAATTAHIVRLLIRYQDILWTVPAFLISQVRKMNEAAINNTKKQLMFDKSVRKLLRRKTMDRERPERPESDIPEGVIRVYAPLHSKVSMAIQLNSQTKAKDILARFHCENSYGSPSSIKVQSQSLYEIGGNIGQHCLDPDAYMLDVYHANPQAEWVIKPKTS
;
A
#
# COMPACT_ATOMS: atom_id res chain seq x y z
N MET A 1 28.44 22.65 -8.93
CA MET A 1 28.14 23.44 -7.73
C MET A 1 26.76 23.13 -7.15
N PHE A 2 25.70 23.06 -7.96
CA PHE A 2 24.32 22.75 -7.52
C PHE A 2 24.15 21.71 -6.38
N ILE A 3 24.67 20.49 -6.52
CA ILE A 3 24.46 19.41 -5.52
C ILE A 3 25.06 19.74 -4.14
N ARG A 4 26.18 20.46 -4.12
CA ARG A 4 26.87 20.84 -2.89
C ARG A 4 26.16 21.99 -2.18
N ASP A 5 25.48 22.83 -2.95
CA ASP A 5 24.84 24.07 -2.49
C ASP A 5 23.37 23.84 -2.10
N LEU A 6 22.91 22.58 -2.09
CA LEU A 6 21.59 22.22 -1.59
C LEU A 6 21.46 22.58 -0.09
N PRO A 7 20.27 23.02 0.38
CA PRO A 7 20.05 23.34 1.79
C PRO A 7 20.37 22.18 2.74
N SER A 8 20.15 20.95 2.27
CA SER A 8 20.56 19.70 2.90
C SER A 8 21.29 18.84 1.88
N LEU A 9 22.36 18.15 2.30
CA LEU A 9 23.07 17.21 1.43
C LEU A 9 22.15 16.13 0.88
N LEU A 10 22.41 15.71 -0.35
CA LEU A 10 21.59 14.71 -1.05
C LEU A 10 21.45 13.41 -0.26
N PHE A 11 22.54 12.93 0.37
CA PHE A 11 22.54 11.72 1.20
C PHE A 11 22.30 11.97 2.69
N THR A 12 21.88 13.19 3.06
CA THR A 12 21.63 13.71 4.42
C THR A 12 22.85 13.61 5.35
N VAL A 13 23.11 14.64 6.15
CA VAL A 13 24.26 14.63 7.07
C VAL A 13 24.05 13.61 8.20
N GLU A 14 22.80 13.36 8.59
CA GLU A 14 22.42 12.47 9.68
C GLU A 14 22.83 11.01 9.43
N TYR A 15 22.73 10.54 8.19
CA TYR A 15 23.08 9.16 7.85
C TYR A 15 24.55 8.97 7.47
N LEU A 16 25.33 10.06 7.36
CA LEU A 16 26.74 10.01 6.97
C LEU A 16 27.60 9.05 7.83
N PRO A 17 27.46 9.02 9.18
CA PRO A 17 28.18 8.03 9.98
C PRO A 17 27.83 6.59 9.64
N ALA A 18 26.57 6.31 9.28
CA ALA A 18 26.12 4.98 8.90
C ALA A 18 26.69 4.55 7.53
N PHE A 19 26.75 5.48 6.57
CA PHE A 19 27.42 5.27 5.29
C PHE A 19 28.91 4.94 5.48
N ILE A 20 29.62 5.67 6.34
CA ILE A 20 31.05 5.41 6.62
C ILE A 20 31.23 4.04 7.31
N ALA A 21 30.44 3.78 8.36
CA ALA A 21 30.50 2.53 9.12
C ALA A 21 30.24 1.29 8.25
N LEU A 22 29.44 1.41 7.19
CA LEU A 22 29.22 0.37 6.20
C LEU A 22 30.54 -0.19 5.65
N VAL A 23 31.44 0.69 5.24
CA VAL A 23 32.69 0.30 4.58
C VAL A 23 33.74 -0.11 5.61
N GLU A 24 33.79 0.59 6.74
CA GLU A 24 34.82 0.37 7.77
C GLU A 24 34.58 -0.90 8.59
N ARG A 25 33.31 -1.25 8.85
CA ARG A 25 32.96 -2.35 9.77
C ARG A 25 32.52 -3.63 9.06
N ILE A 26 32.09 -3.55 7.81
CA ILE A 26 31.57 -4.71 7.08
C ILE A 26 32.57 -5.09 5.99
N SER A 27 33.23 -6.24 6.13
CA SER A 27 34.20 -6.73 5.14
C SER A 27 33.54 -7.38 3.91
N LYS A 28 32.34 -7.97 4.08
CA LYS A 28 31.65 -8.70 3.01
C LYS A 28 30.86 -7.75 2.11
N ILE A 29 31.24 -7.67 0.83
CA ILE A 29 30.58 -6.82 -0.17
C ILE A 29 29.06 -7.03 -0.27
N LYS A 30 28.58 -8.27 -0.16
CA LYS A 30 27.13 -8.56 -0.19
C LYS A 30 26.38 -7.87 0.95
N LEU A 31 26.96 -7.89 2.15
CA LEU A 31 26.38 -7.24 3.33
C LEU A 31 26.47 -5.72 3.22
N GLN A 32 27.57 -5.19 2.67
CA GLN A 32 27.69 -3.77 2.35
C GLN A 32 26.59 -3.32 1.38
N LEU A 33 26.33 -4.08 0.33
CA LEU A 33 25.26 -3.74 -0.62
C LEU A 33 23.87 -3.80 0.02
N GLN A 34 23.60 -4.78 0.87
CA GLN A 34 22.32 -4.87 1.59
C GLN A 34 22.11 -3.69 2.54
N ALA A 35 23.11 -3.34 3.34
CA ALA A 35 23.00 -2.21 4.25
C ALA A 35 22.97 -0.87 3.49
N LEU A 36 23.72 -0.73 2.39
CA LEU A 36 23.64 0.44 1.50
C LEU A 36 22.22 0.58 0.92
N HIS A 37 21.62 -0.53 0.48
CA HIS A 37 20.26 -0.55 -0.03
C HIS A 37 19.26 -0.04 1.01
N LEU A 38 19.39 -0.50 2.26
CA LEU A 38 18.53 -0.05 3.36
C LEU A 38 18.73 1.43 3.69
N LEU A 39 19.97 1.94 3.64
CA LEU A 39 20.25 3.37 3.83
C LEU A 39 19.59 4.22 2.74
N ILE A 40 19.60 3.76 1.49
CA ILE A 40 18.88 4.42 0.39
C ILE A 40 17.37 4.44 0.63
N MET A 41 16.81 3.36 1.19
CA MET A 41 15.38 3.30 1.53
C MET A 41 14.97 4.26 2.65
N LEU A 42 15.92 4.70 3.50
CA LEU A 42 15.68 5.68 4.56
C LEU A 42 15.71 7.13 4.06
N LEU A 43 16.24 7.39 2.86
CA LEU A 43 16.30 8.74 2.32
C LEU A 43 14.87 9.26 2.02
N PRO A 44 14.61 10.56 2.26
CA PRO A 44 13.37 11.20 1.83
C PRO A 44 13.12 11.01 0.32
N ASP A 45 11.85 10.96 -0.07
CA ASP A 45 11.45 10.65 -1.45
C ASP A 45 12.11 11.58 -2.48
N ALA A 46 12.09 12.90 -2.22
CA ALA A 46 12.71 13.89 -3.09
C ALA A 46 14.24 13.70 -3.23
N ASN A 47 14.93 13.36 -2.14
CA ASN A 47 16.37 13.09 -2.13
C ASN A 47 16.68 11.82 -2.93
N ARG A 48 15.91 10.76 -2.72
CA ARG A 48 16.09 9.47 -3.39
C ARG A 48 15.87 9.59 -4.91
N ASP A 49 14.83 10.29 -5.34
CA ASP A 49 14.53 10.49 -6.75
C ASP A 49 15.61 11.34 -7.44
N THR A 50 16.08 12.39 -6.77
CA THR A 50 17.20 13.22 -7.25
C THR A 50 18.49 12.41 -7.34
N ALA A 51 18.79 11.60 -6.32
CA ALA A 51 19.97 10.72 -6.30
C ALA A 51 19.92 9.69 -7.42
N LYS A 52 18.75 9.09 -7.67
CA LYS A 52 18.54 8.15 -8.78
C LYS A 52 18.82 8.81 -10.12
N ALA A 53 18.19 9.95 -10.41
CA ALA A 53 18.41 10.67 -11.65
C ALA A 53 19.88 11.04 -11.86
N PHE A 54 20.53 11.56 -10.82
CA PHE A 54 21.93 11.95 -10.85
C PHE A 54 22.88 10.76 -11.07
N LEU A 55 22.71 9.66 -10.33
CA LEU A 55 23.55 8.45 -10.47
C LEU A 55 23.33 7.74 -11.82
N THR A 56 22.12 7.80 -12.36
CA THR A 56 21.83 7.31 -13.73
C THR A 56 22.53 8.17 -14.78
N PHE A 57 22.56 9.49 -14.61
CA PHE A 57 23.36 10.35 -15.48
C PHE A 57 24.86 10.01 -15.41
N LEU A 58 25.42 9.82 -14.20
CA LEU A 58 26.83 9.46 -14.04
C LEU A 58 27.18 8.12 -14.70
N LYS A 59 26.28 7.13 -14.68
CA LYS A 59 26.46 5.86 -15.40
C LYS A 59 26.57 6.08 -16.91
N LYS A 60 25.84 7.03 -17.49
CA LYS A 60 25.97 7.41 -18.91
C LYS A 60 27.31 8.10 -19.19
N VAL A 61 27.79 8.95 -18.29
CA VAL A 61 29.12 9.58 -18.41
C VAL A 61 30.21 8.52 -18.46
N ILE A 62 30.18 7.54 -17.54
CA ILE A 62 31.15 6.45 -17.47
C ILE A 62 31.06 5.53 -18.68
N ALA A 63 29.86 5.27 -19.21
CA ALA A 63 29.70 4.49 -20.44
C ALA A 63 30.41 5.12 -21.66
N ASN A 64 30.69 6.43 -21.61
CA ASN A 64 31.41 7.16 -22.65
C ASN A 64 32.91 7.39 -22.31
N GLU A 65 33.47 6.60 -21.39
CA GLU A 65 34.87 6.70 -20.92
C GLU A 65 35.88 6.74 -22.08
N GLY A 66 35.66 6.00 -23.17
CA GLY A 66 36.55 6.00 -24.33
C GLY A 66 36.80 7.40 -24.92
N LYS A 67 35.79 8.29 -24.85
CA LYS A 67 35.84 9.66 -25.37
C LYS A 67 36.17 10.70 -24.30
N ASN A 68 35.55 10.63 -23.12
CA ASN A 68 35.71 11.64 -22.07
C ASN A 68 36.81 11.32 -21.05
N LYS A 69 37.40 10.11 -21.08
CA LYS A 69 38.42 9.61 -20.15
C LYS A 69 37.99 9.59 -18.68
N MET A 70 36.68 9.63 -18.43
CA MET A 70 36.10 9.63 -17.08
C MET A 70 35.73 8.20 -16.66
N SER A 71 36.68 7.52 -16.03
CA SER A 71 36.45 6.21 -15.44
C SER A 71 35.51 6.27 -14.23
N LEU A 72 34.93 5.13 -13.86
CA LEU A 72 34.15 4.99 -12.62
C LEU A 72 34.93 5.48 -11.39
N TRP A 73 36.24 5.24 -11.36
CA TRP A 73 37.12 5.70 -10.29
C TRP A 73 37.22 7.23 -10.26
N ASN A 74 37.51 7.85 -11.41
CA ASN A 74 37.65 9.31 -11.54
C ASN A 74 36.36 10.03 -11.17
N VAL A 75 35.23 9.55 -11.68
CA VAL A 75 33.91 10.10 -11.38
C VAL A 75 33.60 9.99 -9.89
N SER A 76 33.88 8.85 -9.27
CA SER A 76 33.61 8.63 -7.85
C SER A 76 34.43 9.56 -6.96
N MET A 77 35.71 9.79 -7.28
CA MET A 77 36.59 10.71 -6.55
C MET A 77 36.13 12.17 -6.64
N ILE A 78 35.69 12.61 -7.83
CA ILE A 78 35.23 13.99 -8.04
C ILE A 78 33.86 14.24 -7.40
N VAL A 79 32.96 13.26 -7.45
CA VAL A 79 31.58 13.41 -7.00
C VAL A 79 31.44 13.24 -5.48
N ALA A 80 32.20 12.33 -4.85
CA ALA A 80 32.13 12.06 -3.42
C ALA A 80 32.15 13.29 -2.50
N PRO A 81 33.10 14.24 -2.63
CA PRO A 81 33.14 15.43 -1.76
C PRO A 81 31.94 16.37 -1.93
N ASN A 82 31.22 16.27 -3.06
CA ASN A 82 30.00 17.05 -3.31
C ASN A 82 28.74 16.37 -2.76
N LEU A 83 28.78 15.05 -2.56
CA LEU A 83 27.68 14.25 -2.00
C LEU A 83 27.78 14.09 -0.48
N PHE A 84 29.01 13.97 0.00
CA PHE A 84 29.34 13.74 1.39
C PHE A 84 30.25 14.89 1.83
N ILE A 85 29.66 15.96 2.35
CA ILE A 85 30.43 17.04 2.97
C ILE A 85 30.63 16.68 4.43
N TYR A 86 31.88 16.40 4.80
CA TYR A 86 32.25 16.22 6.20
C TYR A 86 32.74 17.57 6.76
N LYS A 87 32.05 18.10 7.78
CA LYS A 87 32.46 19.32 8.49
C LYS A 87 32.94 18.93 9.89
N GLY A 88 34.24 18.75 10.07
CA GLY A 88 34.83 18.48 11.38
C GLY A 88 36.33 18.72 11.37
N LYS A 89 36.91 19.09 12.52
CA LYS A 89 38.36 19.14 12.71
C LYS A 89 38.86 17.71 12.93
N ARG A 90 39.47 17.11 11.90
CA ARG A 90 40.16 15.81 12.01
C ARG A 90 41.62 15.97 11.62
N SER A 91 42.43 14.96 11.94
CA SER A 91 43.81 14.91 11.43
C SER A 91 43.77 14.65 9.91
N ASN A 92 44.78 15.14 9.18
CA ASN A 92 44.86 14.95 7.72
C ASN A 92 44.73 13.47 7.29
N GLN A 93 45.18 12.53 8.12
CA GLN A 93 45.12 11.10 7.84
C GLN A 93 43.69 10.54 7.93
N GLU A 94 42.91 10.97 8.93
CA GLU A 94 41.51 10.56 9.06
C GLU A 94 40.63 11.18 7.96
N GLU A 95 40.93 12.42 7.55
CA GLU A 95 40.24 13.07 6.42
C GLU A 95 40.50 12.32 5.11
N MET A 96 41.75 11.93 4.87
CA MET A 96 42.12 11.14 3.69
C MET A 96 41.42 9.78 3.66
N GLN A 97 41.38 9.07 4.79
CA GLN A 97 40.68 7.79 4.90
C GLN A 97 39.18 7.96 4.65
N THR A 98 38.57 9.01 5.20
CA THR A 98 37.14 9.31 5.01
C THR A 98 36.84 9.64 3.54
N ALA A 99 37.71 10.40 2.87
CA ALA A 99 37.58 10.70 1.45
C ALA A 99 37.65 9.42 0.58
N ALA A 100 38.59 8.52 0.89
CA ALA A 100 38.69 7.23 0.20
C ALA A 100 37.45 6.36 0.43
N THR A 101 36.94 6.32 1.66
CA THR A 101 35.72 5.60 2.03
C THR A 101 34.50 6.13 1.30
N THR A 102 34.26 7.44 1.33
CA THR A 102 33.11 8.07 0.65
C THR A 102 33.16 7.89 -0.86
N ALA A 103 34.34 7.99 -1.47
CA ALA A 103 34.51 7.68 -2.89
C ALA A 103 34.27 6.21 -3.21
N HIS A 104 34.61 5.28 -2.30
CA HIS A 104 34.22 3.88 -2.45
C HIS A 104 32.70 3.70 -2.41
N ILE A 105 31.99 4.39 -1.52
CA ILE A 105 30.53 4.34 -1.43
C ILE A 105 29.88 4.85 -2.72
N VAL A 106 30.33 6.00 -3.26
CA VAL A 106 29.84 6.50 -4.56
C VAL A 106 30.05 5.47 -5.66
N ARG A 107 31.18 4.76 -5.64
CA ARG A 107 31.46 3.68 -6.59
C ARG A 107 30.44 2.55 -6.52
N LEU A 108 30.09 2.12 -5.31
CA LEU A 108 29.07 1.10 -5.08
C LEU A 108 27.69 1.58 -5.55
N LEU A 109 27.33 2.84 -5.22
CA LEU A 109 26.08 3.46 -5.65
C LEU A 109 25.94 3.47 -7.17
N ILE A 110 26.96 3.91 -7.90
CA ILE A 110 26.92 3.96 -9.36
C ILE A 110 26.86 2.56 -9.96
N ARG A 111 27.70 1.63 -9.47
CA ARG A 111 27.84 0.29 -10.03
C ARG A 111 26.60 -0.58 -9.82
N TYR A 112 25.96 -0.48 -8.66
CA TYR A 112 24.86 -1.37 -8.27
C TYR A 112 23.49 -0.67 -8.25
N GLN A 113 23.36 0.47 -8.92
CA GLN A 113 22.14 1.30 -8.91
C GLN A 113 20.87 0.52 -9.27
N ASP A 114 20.93 -0.42 -10.20
CA ASP A 114 19.75 -1.16 -10.67
C ASP A 114 19.09 -2.00 -9.55
N ILE A 115 19.87 -2.40 -8.55
CA ILE A 115 19.40 -3.15 -7.37
C ILE A 115 18.92 -2.19 -6.28
N LEU A 116 19.67 -1.11 -6.05
CA LEU A 116 19.49 -0.19 -4.92
C LEU A 116 18.16 0.58 -4.95
N TRP A 117 17.52 0.72 -6.12
CA TRP A 117 16.24 1.44 -6.26
C TRP A 117 15.01 0.55 -6.18
N THR A 118 15.17 -0.75 -5.94
CA THR A 118 14.05 -1.69 -5.78
C THR A 118 13.68 -1.83 -4.31
N VAL A 119 12.48 -2.31 -3.98
CA VAL A 119 12.16 -2.62 -2.57
C VAL A 119 12.66 -4.03 -2.27
N PRO A 120 13.52 -4.26 -1.26
CA PRO A 120 13.94 -5.59 -0.85
C PRO A 120 12.73 -6.53 -0.58
N ALA A 121 12.76 -7.73 -1.15
CA ALA A 121 11.64 -8.68 -1.03
C ALA A 121 11.29 -9.04 0.43
N PHE A 122 12.28 -9.06 1.33
CA PHE A 122 12.04 -9.35 2.74
C PHE A 122 11.20 -8.24 3.42
N LEU A 123 11.38 -6.98 3.04
CA LEU A 123 10.57 -5.86 3.54
C LEU A 123 9.13 -6.00 3.04
N ILE A 124 8.94 -6.34 1.77
CA ILE A 124 7.61 -6.62 1.21
C ILE A 124 6.92 -7.74 1.99
N SER A 125 7.64 -8.83 2.27
CA SER A 125 7.13 -9.95 3.06
C SER A 125 6.76 -9.53 4.49
N GLN A 126 7.61 -8.75 5.15
CA GLN A 126 7.38 -8.27 6.51
C GLN A 126 6.15 -7.33 6.58
N VAL A 127 6.01 -6.41 5.63
CA VAL A 127 4.83 -5.53 5.55
C VAL A 127 3.55 -6.33 5.33
N ARG A 128 3.57 -7.34 4.46
CA ARG A 128 2.42 -8.25 4.27
C ARG A 128 2.02 -8.95 5.56
N LYS A 129 2.98 -9.55 6.28
CA LYS A 129 2.73 -10.19 7.59
C LYS A 129 2.20 -9.22 8.64
N MET A 130 2.72 -8.00 8.68
CA MET A 130 2.26 -6.97 9.62
C MET A 130 0.82 -6.56 9.34
N ASN A 131 0.46 -6.40 8.06
CA ASN A 131 -0.91 -6.10 7.65
C ASN A 131 -1.87 -7.26 8.00
N GLU A 132 -1.47 -8.50 7.74
CA GLU A 132 -2.24 -9.69 8.12
C GLU A 132 -2.46 -9.77 9.65
N ALA A 133 -1.41 -9.50 10.44
CA ALA A 133 -1.49 -9.49 11.89
C ALA A 133 -2.40 -8.37 12.42
N ALA A 134 -2.33 -7.17 11.84
CA ALA A 134 -3.22 -6.07 12.19
C ALA A 134 -4.69 -6.44 11.94
N ILE A 135 -4.99 -7.02 10.77
CA ILE A 135 -6.35 -7.49 10.42
C ILE A 135 -6.82 -8.57 11.40
N ASN A 136 -5.96 -9.54 11.72
CA ASN A 136 -6.29 -10.62 12.64
C ASN A 136 -6.54 -10.09 14.06
N ASN A 137 -5.78 -9.10 14.51
CA ASN A 137 -5.99 -8.44 15.79
C ASN A 137 -7.30 -7.65 15.82
N THR A 138 -7.63 -6.91 14.75
CA THR A 138 -8.93 -6.23 14.63
C THR A 138 -10.09 -7.22 14.62
N LYS A 139 -9.98 -8.35 13.90
CA LYS A 139 -10.98 -9.42 13.91
C LYS A 139 -11.15 -10.03 15.31
N LYS A 140 -10.05 -10.35 16.00
CA LYS A 140 -10.08 -10.85 17.39
C LYS A 140 -10.69 -9.83 18.35
N GLN A 141 -10.39 -8.55 18.18
CA GLN A 141 -10.95 -7.47 19.00
C GLN A 141 -12.45 -7.30 18.75
N LEU A 142 -12.90 -7.37 17.48
CA LEU A 142 -14.32 -7.38 17.12
C LEU A 142 -15.04 -8.62 17.67
N MET A 143 -14.42 -9.80 17.63
CA MET A 143 -14.95 -11.02 18.23
C MET A 143 -15.07 -10.88 19.75
N PHE A 144 -14.04 -10.36 20.42
CA PHE A 144 -14.05 -10.13 21.85
C PHE A 144 -15.11 -9.10 22.26
N ASP A 145 -15.26 -8.00 21.53
CA ASP A 145 -16.30 -6.99 21.77
C ASP A 145 -17.71 -7.58 21.55
N LYS A 146 -17.92 -8.40 20.51
CA LYS A 146 -19.17 -9.17 20.35
C LYS A 146 -19.44 -10.10 21.54
N SER A 147 -18.43 -10.83 22.02
CA SER A 147 -18.55 -11.71 23.19
C SER A 147 -18.85 -10.93 24.48
N VAL A 148 -18.19 -9.78 24.69
CA VAL A 148 -18.43 -8.89 25.83
C VAL A 148 -19.83 -8.28 25.77
N ARG A 149 -20.29 -7.80 24.61
CA ARG A 149 -21.66 -7.31 24.41
C ARG A 149 -22.70 -8.41 24.68
N LYS A 150 -22.41 -9.66 24.29
CA LYS A 150 -23.29 -10.81 24.59
C LYS A 150 -23.36 -11.10 26.10
N LEU A 151 -22.23 -11.00 26.81
CA LEU A 151 -22.16 -11.11 28.28
C LEU A 151 -22.87 -9.95 29.00
N LEU A 152 -22.72 -8.71 28.50
CA LEU A 152 -23.38 -7.52 29.05
C LEU A 152 -24.90 -7.56 28.82
N ARG A 153 -25.35 -8.01 27.63
CA ARG A 153 -26.77 -8.30 27.36
C ARG A 153 -27.33 -9.34 28.32
N ARG A 154 -26.56 -10.36 28.68
CA ARG A 154 -26.98 -11.36 29.69
C ARG A 154 -27.13 -10.77 31.09
N LYS A 155 -26.49 -9.62 31.37
CA LYS A 155 -26.55 -8.91 32.66
C LYS A 155 -27.61 -7.81 32.71
N THR A 156 -28.23 -7.45 31.59
CA THR A 156 -29.28 -6.42 31.50
C THR A 156 -30.49 -6.93 30.72
N MET A 157 -31.58 -7.20 31.45
CA MET A 157 -32.93 -7.59 30.99
C MET A 157 -33.06 -9.09 30.64
N ASP A 158 -33.99 -9.91 31.15
CA ASP A 158 -35.34 -9.70 31.72
C ASP A 158 -36.14 -8.60 31.03
N ARG A 159 -36.16 -8.65 29.70
CA ARG A 159 -37.19 -8.04 28.87
C ARG A 159 -37.06 -8.57 27.45
N GLU A 160 -38.11 -9.24 27.03
CA GLU A 160 -38.30 -9.93 25.77
C GLU A 160 -37.90 -9.09 24.55
N ARG A 161 -37.11 -9.68 23.64
CA ARG A 161 -37.17 -9.44 22.19
C ARG A 161 -36.58 -10.63 21.44
N PRO A 162 -37.20 -11.08 20.34
CA PRO A 162 -36.88 -12.35 19.71
C PRO A 162 -35.52 -12.29 19.00
N GLU A 163 -34.67 -13.26 19.32
CA GLU A 163 -33.41 -13.55 18.64
C GLU A 163 -33.68 -14.00 17.19
N ARG A 164 -32.82 -13.63 16.23
CA ARG A 164 -32.79 -14.25 14.89
C ARG A 164 -31.47 -15.01 14.72
N PRO A 165 -31.49 -16.28 14.26
CA PRO A 165 -30.31 -17.13 14.15
C PRO A 165 -29.45 -16.77 12.94
N GLU A 166 -28.13 -16.70 13.12
CA GLU A 166 -27.16 -16.84 12.03
C GLU A 166 -27.42 -18.21 11.39
N SER A 167 -28.03 -18.20 10.20
CA SER A 167 -28.31 -19.40 9.41
C SER A 167 -27.25 -19.51 8.33
N ASP A 168 -26.64 -20.68 8.21
CA ASP A 168 -25.78 -21.09 7.10
C ASP A 168 -26.45 -20.72 5.77
N ILE A 169 -25.93 -19.69 5.10
CA ILE A 169 -26.44 -19.26 3.79
C ILE A 169 -25.89 -20.25 2.76
N PRO A 170 -26.74 -20.95 1.99
CA PRO A 170 -26.27 -21.88 0.96
C PRO A 170 -25.40 -21.17 -0.09
N GLU A 171 -24.42 -21.90 -0.65
CA GLU A 171 -23.53 -21.39 -1.69
C GLU A 171 -24.32 -20.82 -2.88
N GLY A 172 -23.96 -19.61 -3.33
CA GLY A 172 -24.66 -18.90 -4.41
C GLY A 172 -25.95 -18.17 -4.00
N VAL A 173 -26.31 -18.13 -2.71
CA VAL A 173 -27.37 -17.25 -2.20
C VAL A 173 -26.76 -15.99 -1.60
N ILE A 174 -27.21 -14.82 -2.06
CA ILE A 174 -26.84 -13.54 -1.47
C ILE A 174 -28.01 -12.92 -0.70
N ARG A 175 -27.71 -12.16 0.35
CA ARG A 175 -28.70 -11.36 1.07
C ARG A 175 -28.51 -9.88 0.73
N VAL A 176 -29.49 -9.31 0.05
CA VAL A 176 -29.50 -7.90 -0.38
C VAL A 176 -30.31 -7.07 0.61
N TYR A 177 -29.74 -5.96 1.09
CA TYR A 177 -30.37 -5.03 2.00
C TYR A 177 -30.77 -3.74 1.28
N ALA A 178 -32.01 -3.29 1.49
CA ALA A 178 -32.56 -2.09 0.87
C ALA A 178 -33.29 -1.24 1.92
N PRO A 179 -32.57 -0.45 2.74
CA PRO A 179 -33.15 0.29 3.87
C PRO A 179 -34.25 1.28 3.50
N LEU A 180 -34.27 1.74 2.24
CA LEU A 180 -35.23 2.71 1.73
C LEU A 180 -36.42 2.08 0.99
N HIS A 181 -36.51 0.74 0.95
CA HIS A 181 -37.63 0.01 0.32
C HIS A 181 -38.57 -0.56 1.39
N SER A 182 -39.83 -0.80 0.99
CA SER A 182 -40.83 -1.52 1.78
C SER A 182 -40.31 -2.91 2.23
N LYS A 183 -39.54 -3.56 1.35
CA LYS A 183 -38.78 -4.78 1.64
C LYS A 183 -37.33 -4.44 1.98
N VAL A 184 -37.01 -4.47 3.28
CA VAL A 184 -35.71 -4.06 3.81
C VAL A 184 -34.59 -5.09 3.56
N SER A 185 -34.93 -6.37 3.33
CA SER A 185 -33.96 -7.40 2.98
C SER A 185 -34.57 -8.52 2.14
N MET A 186 -33.82 -9.09 1.20
CA MET A 186 -34.23 -10.23 0.38
C MET A 186 -33.05 -11.20 0.21
N ALA A 187 -33.31 -12.51 0.32
CA ALA A 187 -32.36 -13.54 -0.08
C ALA A 187 -32.58 -13.89 -1.56
N ILE A 188 -31.52 -13.93 -2.34
CA ILE A 188 -31.56 -14.10 -3.79
C ILE A 188 -30.59 -15.22 -4.17
N GLN A 189 -31.13 -16.30 -4.76
CA GLN A 189 -30.31 -17.32 -5.42
C GLN A 189 -29.77 -16.74 -6.73
N LEU A 190 -28.45 -16.75 -6.87
CA LEU A 190 -27.75 -16.32 -8.08
C LEU A 190 -27.68 -17.46 -9.10
N ASN A 191 -27.76 -17.09 -10.37
CA ASN A 191 -27.44 -17.95 -11.51
C ASN A 191 -26.50 -17.20 -12.47
N SER A 192 -25.98 -17.90 -13.48
CA SER A 192 -25.03 -17.34 -14.47
C SER A 192 -25.58 -16.18 -15.30
N GLN A 193 -26.89 -15.94 -15.29
CA GLN A 193 -27.53 -14.85 -16.04
C GLN A 193 -27.96 -13.68 -15.15
N THR A 194 -27.88 -13.80 -13.82
CA THR A 194 -28.39 -12.79 -12.90
C THR A 194 -27.51 -11.56 -12.93
N LYS A 195 -28.06 -10.43 -13.41
CA LYS A 195 -27.36 -9.15 -13.44
C LYS A 195 -27.74 -8.25 -12.26
N ALA A 196 -26.91 -7.26 -11.97
CA ALA A 196 -27.17 -6.29 -10.90
C ALA A 196 -28.51 -5.54 -11.10
N LYS A 197 -28.87 -5.19 -12.33
CA LYS A 197 -30.17 -4.58 -12.65
C LYS A 197 -31.37 -5.47 -12.36
N ASP A 198 -31.22 -6.79 -12.50
CA ASP A 198 -32.31 -7.74 -12.24
C ASP A 198 -32.60 -7.80 -10.74
N ILE A 199 -31.57 -7.67 -9.90
CA ILE A 199 -31.74 -7.53 -8.45
C ILE A 199 -32.51 -6.25 -8.13
N LEU A 200 -32.12 -5.10 -8.70
CA LEU A 200 -32.83 -3.84 -8.49
C LEU A 200 -34.31 -3.96 -8.91
N ALA A 201 -34.59 -4.56 -10.07
CA ALA A 201 -35.96 -4.76 -10.55
C ALA A 201 -36.84 -5.58 -9.59
N ARG A 202 -36.28 -6.59 -8.90
CA ARG A 202 -37.01 -7.40 -7.91
C ARG A 202 -37.46 -6.58 -6.69
N PHE A 203 -36.70 -5.56 -6.31
CA PHE A 203 -37.08 -4.65 -5.21
C PHE A 203 -38.06 -3.56 -5.65
N HIS A 204 -38.26 -3.37 -6.96
CA HIS A 204 -39.23 -2.42 -7.51
C HIS A 204 -40.58 -3.06 -7.87
N CYS A 205 -40.61 -4.32 -8.33
CA CYS A 205 -41.86 -4.96 -8.77
C CYS A 205 -42.88 -5.21 -7.65
N GLU A 206 -42.48 -5.30 -6.38
CA GLU A 206 -43.41 -5.46 -5.25
C GLU A 206 -44.09 -4.14 -4.83
N ASN A 207 -43.66 -2.99 -5.34
CA ASN A 207 -44.27 -1.68 -5.02
C ASN A 207 -45.41 -1.28 -5.98
N SER A 208 -45.75 -2.09 -6.99
CA SER A 208 -46.69 -1.69 -8.06
C SER A 208 -48.18 -1.98 -7.78
N TYR A 209 -48.58 -2.37 -6.57
CA TYR A 209 -50.00 -2.51 -6.22
C TYR A 209 -50.66 -1.22 -5.70
N GLY A 210 -49.99 -0.08 -5.78
CA GLY A 210 -50.59 1.21 -5.41
C GLY A 210 -49.93 2.38 -6.13
N SER A 211 -50.69 3.01 -7.04
CA SER A 211 -50.49 4.36 -7.61
C SER A 211 -49.15 4.64 -8.33
N PRO A 212 -49.15 5.11 -9.59
CA PRO A 212 -47.96 5.57 -10.29
C PRO A 212 -47.60 6.99 -9.82
N SER A 213 -47.16 7.14 -8.57
CA SER A 213 -46.49 8.38 -8.16
C SER A 213 -45.00 8.25 -8.49
N SER A 214 -44.60 9.05 -9.46
CA SER A 214 -43.28 9.19 -10.06
C SER A 214 -42.18 9.63 -9.08
N ILE A 215 -41.88 8.80 -8.08
CA ILE A 215 -40.78 9.06 -7.15
C ILE A 215 -39.50 8.47 -7.73
N LYS A 216 -38.81 9.32 -8.51
CA LYS A 216 -37.36 9.30 -8.82
C LYS A 216 -36.73 7.91 -9.02
N VAL A 217 -37.03 7.29 -10.15
CA VAL A 217 -36.38 6.05 -10.67
C VAL A 217 -34.89 6.24 -11.02
N GLN A 218 -34.32 7.45 -10.93
CA GLN A 218 -33.10 7.77 -11.69
C GLN A 218 -31.75 7.71 -10.96
N SER A 219 -31.65 7.25 -9.71
CA SER A 219 -30.31 7.15 -9.11
C SER A 219 -30.21 6.18 -7.95
N GLN A 220 -30.61 4.92 -8.12
CA GLN A 220 -30.28 3.86 -7.16
C GLN A 220 -29.35 2.84 -7.80
N SER A 221 -28.46 2.26 -7.01
CA SER A 221 -27.50 1.27 -7.48
C SER A 221 -27.24 0.23 -6.42
N LEU A 222 -26.85 -0.95 -6.88
CA LEU A 222 -26.43 -2.04 -6.02
C LEU A 222 -24.96 -1.84 -5.67
N TYR A 223 -24.66 -1.90 -4.37
CA TYR A 223 -23.32 -1.76 -3.85
C TYR A 223 -22.83 -3.07 -3.27
N GLU A 224 -21.60 -3.40 -3.64
CA GLU A 224 -20.77 -4.41 -3.02
C GLU A 224 -19.99 -3.75 -1.88
N ILE A 225 -20.15 -4.23 -0.66
CA ILE A 225 -19.56 -3.63 0.55
C ILE A 225 -18.79 -4.70 1.32
N GLY A 226 -17.55 -4.40 1.72
CA GLY A 226 -16.72 -5.31 2.52
C GLY A 226 -15.38 -5.64 1.88
N GLY A 227 -14.54 -6.40 2.61
CA GLY A 227 -13.17 -6.73 2.17
C GLY A 227 -12.22 -5.52 2.09
N ASN A 228 -11.34 -5.50 1.09
CA ASN A 228 -10.34 -4.45 0.85
C ASN A 228 -10.85 -3.28 -0.04
N ILE A 229 -12.07 -3.34 -0.58
CA ILE A 229 -12.61 -2.37 -1.55
C ILE A 229 -13.47 -1.27 -0.92
N GLY A 230 -13.78 -1.39 0.37
CA GLY A 230 -14.68 -0.47 1.07
C GLY A 230 -16.11 -0.58 0.55
N GLN A 231 -16.44 0.22 -0.45
CA GLN A 231 -17.74 0.22 -1.14
C GLN A 231 -17.52 0.41 -2.64
N HIS A 232 -18.13 -0.47 -3.43
CA HIS A 232 -18.06 -0.45 -4.90
C HIS A 232 -19.48 -0.42 -5.48
N CYS A 233 -19.74 0.54 -6.37
CA CYS A 233 -21.01 0.66 -7.09
C CYS A 233 -20.98 -0.27 -8.30
N LEU A 234 -21.90 -1.24 -8.36
CA LEU A 234 -21.91 -2.20 -9.45
C LEU A 234 -22.51 -1.59 -10.72
N ASP A 235 -21.90 -1.94 -11.85
CA ASP A 235 -22.50 -1.70 -13.17
C ASP A 235 -23.82 -2.46 -13.28
N PRO A 236 -24.93 -1.84 -13.76
CA PRO A 236 -26.21 -2.52 -13.95
C PRO A 236 -26.14 -3.82 -14.76
N ASP A 237 -25.20 -3.94 -15.69
CA ASP A 237 -25.00 -5.11 -16.53
C ASP A 237 -24.01 -6.14 -15.95
N ALA A 238 -23.44 -5.89 -14.77
CA ALA A 238 -22.54 -6.83 -14.10
C ALA A 238 -23.24 -8.13 -13.70
N TYR A 239 -22.57 -9.26 -13.97
CA TYR A 239 -23.04 -10.60 -13.60
C TYR A 239 -22.75 -10.88 -12.12
N MET A 240 -23.82 -11.05 -11.34
CA MET A 240 -23.73 -11.11 -9.88
C MET A 240 -23.03 -12.35 -9.35
N LEU A 241 -23.12 -13.47 -10.07
CA LEU A 241 -22.43 -14.69 -9.67
C LEU A 241 -20.91 -14.54 -9.76
N ASP A 242 -20.41 -13.81 -10.77
CA ASP A 242 -18.97 -13.53 -10.92
C ASP A 242 -18.48 -12.58 -9.84
N VAL A 243 -19.25 -11.53 -9.55
CA VAL A 243 -18.93 -10.59 -8.46
C VAL A 243 -18.96 -11.32 -7.10
N TYR A 244 -19.92 -12.22 -6.88
CA TYR A 244 -19.98 -13.06 -5.69
C TYR A 244 -18.77 -13.99 -5.56
N HIS A 245 -18.32 -14.65 -6.63
CA HIS A 245 -17.12 -15.49 -6.58
C HIS A 245 -15.84 -14.68 -6.32
N ALA A 246 -15.77 -13.45 -6.85
CA ALA A 246 -14.66 -12.54 -6.59
C ALA A 246 -14.65 -12.04 -5.13
N ASN A 247 -15.83 -11.92 -4.50
CA ASN A 247 -15.97 -11.48 -3.12
C ASN A 247 -17.12 -12.18 -2.37
N PRO A 248 -16.93 -13.43 -1.92
CA PRO A 248 -18.01 -14.23 -1.31
C PRO A 248 -18.51 -13.68 0.03
N GLN A 249 -17.73 -12.81 0.67
CA GLN A 249 -18.04 -12.18 1.96
C GLN A 249 -18.63 -10.77 1.81
N ALA A 250 -18.93 -10.33 0.59
CA ALA A 250 -19.55 -9.03 0.36
C ALA A 250 -20.94 -8.93 0.99
N GLU A 251 -21.21 -7.80 1.61
CA GLU A 251 -22.54 -7.32 1.92
C GLU A 251 -23.11 -6.59 0.70
N TRP A 252 -24.37 -6.86 0.37
CA TRP A 252 -25.03 -6.31 -0.81
C TRP A 252 -26.08 -5.30 -0.38
N VAL A 253 -25.92 -4.03 -0.77
CA VAL A 253 -26.80 -2.95 -0.32
C VAL A 253 -27.27 -2.09 -1.48
N ILE A 254 -28.58 -1.83 -1.55
CA ILE A 254 -29.17 -0.88 -2.49
C ILE A 254 -29.17 0.50 -1.83
N LYS A 255 -28.51 1.48 -2.47
CA LYS A 255 -28.45 2.87 -2.00
C LYS A 255 -28.63 3.87 -3.16
N PRO A 256 -29.00 5.13 -2.88
CA PRO A 256 -28.96 6.19 -3.87
C PRO A 256 -27.53 6.44 -4.36
N LYS A 257 -27.34 6.72 -5.65
CA LYS A 257 -26.06 7.19 -6.19
C LYS A 257 -25.75 8.55 -5.56
N THR A 258 -24.62 8.64 -4.89
CA THR A 258 -24.02 9.91 -4.49
C THR A 258 -23.44 10.58 -5.73
N SER A 259 -23.99 11.73 -6.11
CA SER A 259 -23.40 12.64 -7.11
C SER A 259 -22.12 13.27 -6.59
#